data_AF-A0A2W4XFL0-F1
#
_entry.id   AF-A0A2W4XFL0-F1
#
_cell.length_a   1.000
_cell.length_b   1.000
_cell.length_c   1.000
_cell.angle_alpha   90.00
_cell.angle_beta   90.00
_cell.angle_gamma   90.00
#
_symmetry.space_group_name_H-M   'P 1'
#
loop_
_entity.id
_entity.type
_entity.pdbx_description
1 polymer ?
#
loop_
_entity_poly.entity_id
_entity_poly.type
_entity_poly.pdbx_seq_one_letter_code
_entity_poly.pdbx_strand_id
1 'polypeptide(L)'
;MKIRALILAVALAGSLAACGQQQNPAGSDTPASQAAREFDLQVEIGRYDVMLGQVNSLTADRPGAGPVDDNHPRELARELRETVWQYNITRSRLCARGLFTEVACGPAYEPVWIAEPADAAPTMEEIQTRADAVGVETQRLWTAVCEDARTRETDEQERALVCPME
;
A
#
# COMPACT_ATOMS: atom_id res chain seq x y z
N MET A 1 -41.44 46.26 58.40
CA MET A 1 -40.02 46.20 57.94
C MET A 1 -39.88 44.90 57.16
N LYS A 2 -39.75 44.94 55.82
CA LYS A 2 -38.50 44.65 55.06
C LYS A 2 -37.83 43.35 55.63
N ILE A 3 -37.64 42.22 54.93
CA ILE A 3 -37.00 41.98 53.63
C ILE A 3 -37.30 40.53 53.16
N ARG A 4 -37.70 40.41 51.89
CA ARG A 4 -37.36 39.43 50.81
C ARG A 4 -36.54 38.18 51.19
N ALA A 5 -37.06 36.96 50.96
CA ALA A 5 -36.88 36.12 49.76
C ALA A 5 -35.54 35.36 49.67
N LEU A 6 -35.54 34.03 49.55
CA LEU A 6 -35.30 33.32 48.27
C LEU A 6 -35.37 31.79 48.46
N ILE A 7 -35.72 31.12 47.35
CA ILE A 7 -36.02 29.69 47.17
C ILE A 7 -34.77 28.94 46.69
N LEU A 8 -34.49 27.77 47.24
CA LEU A 8 -33.74 26.62 46.68
C LEU A 8 -34.03 25.44 47.62
N ALA A 9 -34.21 24.17 47.25
CA ALA A 9 -34.30 23.43 46.00
C ALA A 9 -34.71 21.99 46.40
N VAL A 10 -34.86 21.12 45.40
CA VAL A 10 -34.80 19.64 45.50
C VAL A 10 -36.09 18.93 45.92
N ALA A 11 -36.79 18.39 44.93
CA ALA A 11 -37.52 17.13 45.01
C ALA A 11 -37.63 16.56 43.58
N LEU A 12 -36.83 15.56 43.24
CA LEU A 12 -37.11 14.12 43.44
C LEU A 12 -38.19 13.57 42.49
N ALA A 13 -37.74 12.53 41.77
CA ALA A 13 -38.45 11.27 41.56
C ALA A 13 -39.29 11.05 40.29
N GLY A 14 -38.99 9.90 39.67
CA GLY A 14 -39.87 9.11 38.82
C GLY A 14 -39.70 9.39 37.32
N SER A 15 -39.52 8.44 36.41
CA SER A 15 -39.81 7.00 36.49
C SER A 15 -39.12 6.28 35.33
N LEU A 16 -38.86 5.00 35.56
CA LEU A 16 -38.49 3.94 34.63
C LEU A 16 -39.18 4.05 33.24
N ALA A 17 -38.35 4.09 32.20
CA ALA A 17 -38.71 3.56 30.89
C ALA A 17 -37.58 2.62 30.45
N ALA A 18 -37.81 1.33 30.67
CA ALA A 18 -37.09 0.27 30.01
C ALA A 18 -37.48 0.27 28.52
N CYS A 19 -36.59 0.78 27.67
CA CYS A 19 -36.44 0.34 26.29
C CYS A 19 -34.95 -0.05 26.21
N GLY A 20 -34.58 -1.33 26.25
CA GLY A 20 -35.03 -2.30 25.27
C GLY A 20 -34.47 -1.95 23.89
N GLN A 21 -33.17 -1.68 23.78
CA GLN A 21 -32.50 -1.64 22.48
C GLN A 21 -31.34 -2.64 22.48
N GLN A 22 -31.75 -3.90 22.41
CA GLN A 22 -30.94 -4.98 21.87
C GLN A 22 -30.64 -4.64 20.40
N GLN A 23 -29.58 -3.86 20.17
CA GLN A 23 -29.05 -3.65 18.82
C GLN A 23 -28.13 -4.82 18.49
N ASN A 24 -28.77 -5.93 18.12
CA ASN A 24 -28.24 -6.80 17.09
C ASN A 24 -29.43 -7.23 16.22
N PRO A 25 -29.81 -6.43 15.21
CA PRO A 25 -30.24 -7.01 13.97
C PRO A 25 -28.97 -7.40 13.19
N ALA A 26 -28.90 -8.69 12.84
CA ALA A 26 -28.09 -9.16 11.73
C ALA A 26 -28.15 -8.16 10.56
N GLY A 27 -26.98 -7.93 9.95
CA GLY A 27 -26.72 -6.87 8.99
C GLY A 27 -27.81 -6.70 7.93
N SER A 28 -28.49 -5.56 7.99
CA SER A 28 -29.01 -4.96 6.77
C SER A 28 -27.81 -4.31 6.07
N ASP A 29 -27.22 -5.02 5.11
CA ASP A 29 -26.30 -4.47 4.12
C ASP A 29 -27.07 -3.49 3.22
N THR A 30 -27.45 -2.35 3.80
CA THR A 30 -27.94 -1.22 3.02
C THR A 30 -26.74 -0.58 2.30
N PRO A 31 -26.94 0.02 1.11
CA PRO A 31 -25.86 0.75 0.44
C PRO A 31 -25.19 1.80 1.33
N ALA A 32 -25.95 2.42 2.25
CA ALA A 32 -25.43 3.39 3.23
C ALA A 32 -24.52 2.75 4.28
N SER A 33 -24.85 1.55 4.80
CA SER A 33 -24.00 0.82 5.76
C SER A 33 -22.78 0.18 5.11
N GLN A 34 -22.85 -0.13 3.81
CA GLN A 34 -21.68 -0.56 3.04
C GLN A 34 -20.71 0.59 2.80
N ALA A 35 -21.21 1.76 2.35
CA ALA A 35 -20.36 2.94 2.13
C ALA A 35 -19.68 3.42 3.41
N ALA A 36 -20.37 3.37 4.55
CA ALA A 36 -19.76 3.71 5.85
C ALA A 36 -18.60 2.75 6.21
N ARG A 37 -18.80 1.44 6.04
CA ARG A 37 -17.73 0.44 6.28
C ARG A 37 -16.55 0.60 5.32
N GLU A 38 -16.81 0.91 4.06
CA GLU A 38 -15.76 1.18 3.08
C GLU A 38 -14.91 2.38 3.50
N PHE A 39 -15.56 3.47 3.92
CA PHE A 39 -14.86 4.64 4.45
C PHE A 39 -14.02 4.31 5.68
N ASP A 40 -14.57 3.57 6.65
CA ASP A 40 -13.84 3.15 7.84
C ASP A 40 -12.58 2.34 7.48
N LEU A 41 -12.68 1.42 6.51
CA LEU A 41 -11.55 0.64 6.01
C LEU A 41 -10.51 1.51 5.31
N GLN A 42 -10.91 2.50 4.51
CA GLN A 42 -9.98 3.44 3.86
C GLN A 42 -9.17 4.24 4.90
N VAL A 43 -9.82 4.69 5.98
CA VAL A 43 -9.15 5.37 7.10
C VAL A 43 -8.14 4.43 7.79
N GLU A 44 -8.54 3.19 8.04
CA GLU A 44 -7.69 2.14 8.62
C GLU A 44 -6.44 1.87 7.79
N ILE A 45 -6.62 1.66 6.47
CA ILE A 45 -5.52 1.42 5.52
C ILE A 45 -4.57 2.62 5.51
N GLY A 46 -5.09 3.85 5.41
CA GLY A 46 -4.27 5.06 5.42
C GLY A 46 -3.49 5.24 6.73
N ARG A 47 -4.03 4.79 7.87
CA ARG A 47 -3.32 4.80 9.14
C ARG A 47 -2.10 3.86 9.11
N TYR A 48 -2.24 2.66 8.53
CA TYR A 48 -1.12 1.74 8.39
C TYR A 48 0.01 2.31 7.53
N ASP A 49 -0.33 3.00 6.44
CA ASP A 49 0.66 3.67 5.59
C ASP A 49 1.46 4.72 6.36
N VAL A 50 0.80 5.53 7.20
CA VAL A 50 1.48 6.50 8.08
C VAL A 50 2.41 5.80 9.07
N MET A 51 1.95 4.71 9.69
CA MET A 51 2.76 3.94 10.64
C MET A 51 4.00 3.35 9.97
N LEU A 52 3.88 2.79 8.77
CA LEU A 52 5.01 2.26 7.99
C LEU A 52 5.97 3.37 7.55
N GLY A 53 5.44 4.53 7.14
CA GLY A 53 6.27 5.71 6.83
C GLY A 53 7.08 6.19 8.04
N GLN A 54 6.49 6.18 9.24
CA GLN A 54 7.19 6.49 10.48
C GLN A 54 8.30 5.48 10.78
N VAL A 55 8.07 4.18 10.59
CA VAL A 55 9.11 3.15 10.76
C VAL A 55 10.30 3.47 9.86
N ASN A 56 10.06 3.66 8.55
CA ASN A 56 11.11 3.97 7.58
C ASN A 56 11.91 5.23 7.97
N SER A 57 11.20 6.30 8.36
CA SER A 57 11.84 7.55 8.77
C SER A 57 12.68 7.41 10.05
N LEU A 58 12.21 6.63 11.02
CA LEU A 58 12.91 6.45 12.30
C LEU A 58 14.10 5.48 12.18
N THR A 59 14.13 4.63 11.16
CA THR A 59 15.21 3.66 10.93
C THR A 59 16.28 4.13 9.96
N ALA A 60 16.01 5.16 9.14
CA ALA A 60 16.91 5.62 8.08
C ALA A 60 18.34 5.91 8.56
N ASP A 61 18.49 6.59 9.71
CA ASP A 61 19.80 7.01 10.24
C ASP A 61 20.15 6.29 11.56
N ARG A 62 19.59 5.10 11.80
CA ARG A 62 19.74 4.42 13.09
C ARG A 62 21.22 4.09 13.35
N PRO A 63 21.83 4.61 14.44
CA PRO A 63 23.21 4.27 14.79
C PRO A 63 23.36 2.77 15.02
N GLY A 64 24.38 2.16 14.42
CA GLY A 64 24.59 0.70 14.44
C GLY A 64 23.95 -0.06 13.29
N ALA A 65 23.19 0.61 12.41
CA ALA A 65 23.00 0.11 11.05
C ALA A 65 24.38 0.10 10.36
N GLY A 66 24.97 -1.09 10.20
CA GLY A 66 26.19 -1.25 9.44
C GLY A 66 25.95 -0.97 7.96
N PRO A 67 27.00 -0.68 7.17
CA PRO A 67 26.87 -0.69 5.72
C PRO A 67 26.32 -2.05 5.29
N VAL A 68 25.31 -2.01 4.41
CA VAL A 68 24.89 -3.20 3.68
C VAL A 68 26.09 -3.61 2.83
N ASP A 69 26.48 -4.88 2.90
CA ASP A 69 27.49 -5.41 1.99
C ASP A 69 26.82 -5.68 0.66
N ASP A 70 26.73 -4.65 -0.18
CA ASP A 70 26.01 -4.64 -1.46
C ASP A 70 26.49 -5.72 -2.45
N ASN A 71 27.65 -6.36 -2.18
CA ASN A 71 28.20 -7.45 -2.99
C ASN A 71 27.93 -8.84 -2.42
N HIS A 72 27.21 -8.96 -1.31
CA HIS A 72 26.89 -10.25 -0.72
C HIS A 72 25.67 -10.87 -1.44
N PRO A 73 25.71 -12.15 -1.89
CA PRO A 73 24.60 -12.79 -2.61
C PRO A 73 23.23 -12.70 -1.91
N ARG A 74 23.21 -12.69 -0.57
CA ARG A 74 22.00 -12.52 0.24
C ARG A 74 21.36 -11.13 0.08
N GLU A 75 22.18 -10.09 -0.01
CA GLU A 75 21.68 -8.72 -0.18
C GLU A 75 21.11 -8.53 -1.58
N LEU A 76 21.81 -8.99 -2.62
CA LEU A 76 21.28 -9.01 -3.98
C LEU A 76 19.96 -9.79 -4.08
N ALA A 77 19.86 -10.95 -3.39
CA ALA A 77 18.61 -11.71 -3.33
C ALA A 77 17.49 -11.00 -2.55
N ARG A 78 17.82 -10.21 -1.52
CA ARG A 78 16.84 -9.35 -0.81
C ARG A 78 16.34 -8.24 -1.72
N GLU A 79 17.25 -7.51 -2.37
CA GLU A 79 16.92 -6.41 -3.28
C GLU A 79 16.08 -6.88 -4.47
N LEU A 80 16.38 -8.08 -5.00
CA LEU A 80 15.59 -8.65 -6.08
C LEU A 80 14.15 -8.99 -5.63
N ARG A 81 13.95 -9.45 -4.38
CA ARG A 81 12.60 -9.63 -3.81
C ARG A 81 11.87 -8.30 -3.64
N GLU A 82 12.56 -7.27 -3.17
CA GLU A 82 12.00 -5.91 -3.07
C GLU A 82 11.61 -5.35 -4.45
N THR A 83 12.41 -5.60 -5.47
CA THR A 83 12.11 -5.23 -6.86
C THR A 83 10.82 -5.89 -7.35
N VAL A 84 10.61 -7.18 -7.06
CA VAL A 84 9.35 -7.88 -7.37
C VAL A 84 8.16 -7.24 -6.64
N TRP A 85 8.31 -6.86 -5.38
CA TRP A 85 7.24 -6.17 -4.66
C TRP A 85 6.90 -4.81 -5.27
N GLN A 86 7.92 -4.01 -5.62
CA GLN A 86 7.70 -2.72 -6.27
C GLN A 86 7.06 -2.86 -7.65
N TYR A 87 7.47 -3.86 -8.43
CA TYR A 87 6.85 -4.20 -9.70
C TYR A 87 5.34 -4.50 -9.54
N ASN A 88 4.99 -5.37 -8.59
CA ASN A 88 3.60 -5.75 -8.33
C ASN A 88 2.76 -4.57 -7.82
N ILE A 89 3.30 -3.75 -6.91
CA ILE A 89 2.62 -2.52 -6.43
C ILE A 89 2.37 -1.55 -7.59
N THR A 90 3.37 -1.36 -8.46
CA THR A 90 3.26 -0.47 -9.62
C THR A 90 2.18 -0.96 -10.59
N ARG A 91 2.16 -2.26 -10.92
CA ARG A 91 1.10 -2.86 -11.75
C ARG A 91 -0.29 -2.71 -11.13
N SER A 92 -0.41 -2.97 -9.84
CA SER A 92 -1.67 -2.82 -9.11
C SER A 92 -2.20 -1.38 -9.20
N ARG A 93 -1.33 -0.37 -8.99
CA ARG A 93 -1.70 1.06 -9.12
C ARG A 93 -2.14 1.44 -10.53
N LEU A 94 -1.47 0.93 -11.57
CA LEU A 94 -1.86 1.18 -12.96
C LEU A 94 -3.21 0.53 -13.28
N CYS A 95 -3.39 -0.73 -12.86
CA CYS A 95 -4.64 -1.46 -13.05
C CYS A 95 -5.83 -0.78 -12.36
N ALA A 96 -5.66 -0.33 -11.11
CA ALA A 96 -6.69 0.40 -10.36
C ALA A 96 -7.13 1.70 -11.04
N ARG A 97 -6.26 2.30 -11.87
CA ARG A 97 -6.55 3.49 -12.66
C ARG A 97 -7.10 3.18 -14.06
N GLY A 98 -7.26 1.90 -14.41
CA GLY A 98 -7.66 1.46 -15.75
C GLY A 98 -6.60 1.69 -16.83
N LEU A 99 -5.34 1.84 -16.45
CA LEU A 99 -4.22 2.09 -17.37
C LEU A 99 -3.48 0.80 -17.70
N PHE A 100 -3.14 0.60 -18.98
CA PHE A 100 -2.34 -0.53 -19.46
C PHE A 100 -2.88 -1.90 -19.01
N THR A 101 -4.21 -2.08 -19.00
CA THR A 101 -4.88 -3.22 -18.34
C THR A 101 -4.39 -4.59 -18.83
N GLU A 102 -3.98 -4.72 -20.09
CA GLU A 102 -3.46 -5.97 -20.66
C GLU A 102 -2.12 -6.43 -20.05
N VAL A 103 -1.33 -5.51 -19.48
CA VAL A 103 -0.03 -5.81 -18.85
C VAL A 103 -0.04 -5.54 -17.33
N ALA A 104 -0.85 -4.58 -16.88
CA ALA A 104 -0.93 -4.18 -15.48
C ALA A 104 -1.95 -5.02 -14.69
N CYS A 105 -3.07 -5.40 -15.28
CA CYS A 105 -4.08 -6.20 -14.59
C CYS A 105 -3.78 -7.69 -14.74
N GLY A 106 -3.82 -8.42 -13.63
CA GLY A 106 -3.56 -9.87 -13.60
C GLY A 106 -3.11 -10.31 -12.21
N PRO A 107 -2.78 -11.60 -12.04
CA PRO A 107 -2.16 -12.07 -10.81
C PRO A 107 -0.84 -11.34 -10.55
N ALA A 108 -0.46 -11.27 -9.28
CA ALA A 108 0.86 -10.83 -8.88
C ALA A 108 1.92 -11.77 -9.46
N TYR A 109 3.06 -11.22 -9.84
CA TYR A 109 4.23 -12.02 -10.21
C TYR A 109 4.86 -12.56 -8.93
N GLU A 110 4.72 -13.87 -8.71
CA GLU A 110 5.11 -14.56 -7.48
C GLU A 110 6.03 -15.75 -7.82
N PRO A 111 7.30 -15.49 -8.15
CA PRO A 111 8.25 -16.57 -8.41
C PRO A 111 8.51 -17.37 -7.11
N VAL A 112 8.76 -18.68 -7.21
CA VAL A 112 8.86 -19.58 -6.05
C VAL A 112 9.83 -19.07 -4.97
N TRP A 113 10.94 -18.46 -5.38
CA TRP A 113 11.97 -17.93 -4.47
C TRP A 113 11.55 -16.69 -3.69
N ILE A 114 10.41 -16.05 -4.00
CA ILE A 114 9.90 -14.89 -3.25
C ILE A 114 9.59 -15.24 -1.79
N ALA A 115 9.28 -16.52 -1.54
CA ALA A 115 8.93 -17.06 -0.22
C ALA A 115 10.10 -17.78 0.47
N GLU A 116 11.32 -17.74 -0.11
CA GLU A 116 12.51 -18.27 0.56
C GLU A 116 12.79 -17.52 1.88
N PRO A 117 13.39 -18.21 2.88
CA PRO A 117 13.69 -17.58 4.15
C PRO A 117 14.73 -16.46 3.98
N ALA A 118 14.74 -15.50 4.92
CA ALA A 118 15.58 -14.32 4.82
C ALA A 118 17.10 -14.62 4.85
N ASP A 119 17.50 -15.78 5.38
CA ASP A 119 18.87 -16.25 5.43
C ASP A 119 19.27 -17.14 4.23
N ALA A 120 18.38 -17.33 3.26
CA ALA A 120 18.70 -18.02 2.02
C ALA A 120 19.88 -17.33 1.31
N ALA A 121 20.88 -18.13 0.94
CA ALA A 121 22.10 -17.66 0.29
C ALA A 121 22.23 -18.32 -1.10
N PRO A 122 21.44 -17.87 -2.08
CA PRO A 122 21.56 -18.36 -3.44
C PRO A 122 22.94 -18.03 -4.01
N THR A 123 23.39 -18.85 -4.95
CA THR A 123 24.59 -18.59 -5.73
C THR A 123 24.41 -17.39 -6.66
N MET A 124 25.50 -16.81 -7.13
CA MET A 124 25.44 -15.71 -8.11
C MET A 124 24.76 -16.12 -9.42
N GLU A 125 24.94 -17.37 -9.86
CA GLU A 125 24.27 -17.90 -11.06
C GLU A 125 22.75 -17.99 -10.89
N GLU A 126 22.29 -18.42 -9.71
CA GLU A 126 20.86 -18.42 -9.38
C GLU A 126 20.32 -17.00 -9.31
N ILE A 127 21.04 -16.06 -8.68
CA ILE A 127 20.64 -14.65 -8.63
C ILE A 127 20.51 -14.06 -10.03
N GLN A 128 21.49 -14.30 -10.92
CA GLN A 128 21.43 -13.84 -12.30
C GLN A 128 20.20 -14.39 -13.02
N THR A 129 19.96 -15.71 -12.91
CA THR A 129 18.79 -16.36 -13.53
C THR A 129 17.48 -15.75 -13.03
N ARG A 130 17.38 -15.49 -11.72
CA ARG A 130 16.22 -14.83 -11.10
C ARG A 130 16.06 -13.40 -11.61
N ALA A 131 17.16 -12.65 -11.71
CA ALA A 131 17.18 -11.28 -12.18
C ALA A 131 16.75 -11.18 -13.65
N ASP A 132 17.22 -12.07 -14.52
CA ASP A 132 16.83 -12.13 -15.93
C ASP A 132 15.31 -12.35 -16.05
N ALA A 133 14.75 -13.26 -15.25
CA ALA A 133 13.31 -13.51 -15.24
C ALA A 133 12.48 -12.29 -14.77
N VAL A 134 12.93 -11.58 -13.72
CA VAL A 134 12.32 -10.32 -13.28
C VAL A 134 12.46 -9.24 -14.35
N GLY A 135 13.60 -9.21 -15.05
CA GLY A 135 13.89 -8.30 -16.16
C GLY A 135 12.90 -8.46 -17.30
N VAL A 136 12.56 -9.69 -17.71
CA VAL A 136 11.57 -9.96 -18.75
C VAL A 136 10.20 -9.35 -18.41
N GLU A 137 9.73 -9.56 -17.18
CA GLU A 137 8.43 -9.04 -16.73
C GLU A 137 8.42 -7.52 -16.60
N THR A 138 9.52 -6.95 -16.10
CA THR A 138 9.68 -5.49 -15.95
C THR A 138 9.78 -4.81 -17.30
N GLN A 139 10.56 -5.37 -18.23
CA GLN A 139 10.73 -4.86 -19.59
C GLN A 139 9.40 -4.83 -20.33
N ARG A 140 8.56 -5.87 -20.19
CA ARG A 140 7.24 -5.91 -20.82
C ARG A 140 6.36 -4.73 -20.39
N LEU A 141 6.28 -4.46 -19.08
CA LEU A 141 5.52 -3.33 -18.55
C LEU A 141 6.11 -2.00 -19.00
N TRP A 142 7.43 -1.85 -18.83
CA TRP A 142 8.16 -0.64 -19.17
C TRP A 142 7.98 -0.27 -20.65
N THR A 143 8.12 -1.24 -21.56
CA THR A 143 7.96 -1.03 -23.00
C THR A 143 6.56 -0.50 -23.32
N ALA A 144 5.50 -1.12 -22.76
CA ALA A 144 4.13 -0.68 -23.00
C ALA A 144 3.88 0.77 -22.55
N VAL A 145 4.39 1.14 -21.37
CA VAL A 145 4.24 2.50 -20.83
C VAL A 145 5.05 3.51 -21.65
N CYS A 146 6.28 3.17 -22.01
CA CYS A 146 7.18 4.06 -22.75
C CYS A 146 6.78 4.21 -24.22
N GLU A 147 6.21 3.18 -24.84
CA GLU A 147 5.61 3.30 -26.17
C GLU A 147 4.42 4.25 -26.18
N ASP A 148 3.46 4.09 -25.26
CA ASP A 148 2.35 5.02 -25.12
C ASP A 148 2.84 6.46 -24.89
N ALA A 149 3.79 6.65 -23.97
CA ALA A 149 4.36 7.97 -23.71
C ALA A 149 5.00 8.59 -24.98
N ARG A 150 5.75 7.81 -25.76
CA ARG A 150 6.33 8.27 -27.05
C ARG A 150 5.26 8.65 -28.07
N THR A 151 4.14 7.93 -28.14
CA THR A 151 3.06 8.27 -29.09
C THR A 151 2.34 9.57 -28.75
N ARG A 152 2.38 9.99 -27.49
CA ARG A 152 1.76 11.23 -27.01
C ARG A 152 2.67 12.45 -27.16
N GLU A 153 3.97 12.25 -27.35
CA GLU A 153 4.93 13.33 -27.55
C GLU A 153 4.92 13.80 -29.02
N THR A 154 4.73 15.09 -29.22
CA THR A 154 4.63 15.71 -30.55
C THR A 154 5.96 16.22 -31.06
N ASP A 155 6.88 16.58 -30.16
CA ASP A 155 8.23 17.01 -30.50
C ASP A 155 9.15 15.81 -30.72
N GLU A 156 9.84 15.76 -31.86
CA GLU A 156 10.68 14.59 -32.19
C GLU A 156 11.94 14.47 -31.32
N GLN A 157 12.47 15.59 -30.82
CA GLN A 157 13.63 15.58 -29.92
C GLN A 157 13.22 15.07 -28.54
N GLU A 158 12.11 15.59 -27.99
CA GLU A 158 11.58 15.12 -26.70
C GLU A 158 11.12 13.67 -26.78
N ARG A 159 10.53 13.24 -27.91
CA ARG A 159 10.12 11.84 -28.10
C ARG A 159 11.29 10.87 -28.01
N ALA A 160 12.47 11.28 -28.50
CA ALA A 160 13.70 10.48 -28.40
C ALA A 160 14.23 10.37 -26.95
N LEU A 161 13.85 11.30 -26.07
CA LEU A 161 14.21 11.32 -24.65
C LEU A 161 13.21 10.59 -23.76
N VAL A 162 12.11 10.08 -24.30
CA VAL A 162 11.16 9.27 -23.52
C VAL A 162 11.74 7.87 -23.32
N CYS A 163 12.06 7.57 -22.06
CA CYS A 163 12.57 6.28 -21.60
C CYS A 163 13.84 5.81 -22.37
N PRO A 164 14.95 6.56 -22.34
CA PRO A 164 16.21 6.10 -22.89
C PRO A 164 16.70 4.93 -22.05
N MET A 165 17.10 3.83 -22.69
CA MET A 165 17.93 2.80 -22.05
C MET A 165 19.35 3.02 -22.51
N GLU A 166 20.28 3.10 -21.56
CA GLU A 166 21.73 3.11 -21.82
C GLU A 166 22.26 1.70 -22.08
#